data_AF-I4HKD3-F1
#
_entry.id   AF-I4HKD3-F1
#
_cell.length_a   1.000
_cell.length_b   1.000
_cell.length_c   1.000
_cell.angle_alpha   90.00
_cell.angle_beta   90.00
_cell.angle_gamma   90.00
#
_symmetry.space_group_name_H-M   'P 1'
#
loop_
_entity.id
_entity.type
_entity.pdbx_description
1 polymer ?
#
loop_
_entity_poly.entity_id
_entity_poly.type
_entity_poly.pdbx_seq_one_letter_code
_entity_poly.pdbx_strand_id
1 'polypeptide(L)'
;MVSELISILWEESFKIENPFLFWTKAQMCQVLFKNQAIDLAFLTKSCDQPLRKNPSQCGYCSSCLIRKQSLVAAEIEDKTKYYISHASSSIKQDYYLYLNNILEQVKTLYNLLNISDEFEQQWNAMTNQYPQLDYEILDYLELTYHDLSRNDIRDSLLNLYRNYIGEWNRVKSKVQATIEDYNHDE
;
A
#
# COMPACT_ATOMS: atom_id res chain seq x y z
N MET A 1 4.72 -23.39 -9.88
CA MET A 1 3.98 -23.11 -11.15
C MET A 1 4.71 -22.19 -12.14
N VAL A 2 4.92 -20.88 -11.91
CA VAL A 2 5.69 -20.05 -12.89
C VAL A 2 7.20 -20.23 -12.74
N SER A 3 7.73 -20.18 -11.52
CA SER A 3 9.18 -20.37 -11.30
C SER A 3 9.67 -21.73 -11.77
N GLU A 4 8.85 -22.76 -11.55
CA GLU A 4 9.10 -24.14 -11.99
C GLU A 4 9.06 -24.26 -13.51
N LEU A 5 8.05 -23.67 -14.17
CA LEU A 5 7.99 -23.63 -15.63
C LEU A 5 9.24 -22.97 -16.22
N ILE A 6 9.65 -21.82 -15.68
CA ILE A 6 10.85 -21.11 -16.11
C ILE A 6 12.10 -21.97 -15.86
N SER A 7 12.18 -22.64 -14.72
CA SER A 7 13.30 -23.52 -14.40
C SER A 7 13.43 -24.69 -15.37
N ILE A 8 12.30 -25.28 -15.77
CA ILE A 8 12.26 -26.35 -16.78
C ILE A 8 12.67 -25.81 -18.15
N LEU A 9 12.16 -24.63 -18.55
CA LEU A 9 12.43 -24.04 -19.86
C LEU A 9 13.89 -23.60 -20.03
N TRP A 10 14.55 -23.17 -18.95
CA TRP A 10 15.95 -22.74 -18.98
C TRP A 10 16.93 -23.80 -18.47
N GLU A 11 16.45 -24.97 -18.02
CA GLU A 11 17.27 -26.01 -17.40
C GLU A 11 18.15 -25.49 -16.24
N GLU A 12 17.70 -24.42 -15.57
CA GLU A 12 18.41 -23.73 -14.51
C GLU A 12 17.47 -23.44 -13.32
N SER A 13 18.00 -23.33 -12.12
CA SER A 13 17.19 -22.96 -10.96
C SER A 13 16.71 -21.51 -11.07
N PHE A 14 15.40 -21.30 -11.10
CA PHE A 14 14.80 -19.98 -11.12
C PHE A 14 13.89 -19.76 -9.92
N LYS A 15 14.05 -18.61 -9.25
CA LYS A 15 13.24 -18.22 -8.09
C LYS A 15 12.61 -16.85 -8.32
N ILE A 16 11.32 -16.73 -8.01
CA ILE A 16 10.60 -15.45 -7.94
C ILE A 16 10.64 -15.00 -6.49
N GLU A 17 11.19 -13.82 -6.24
CA GLU A 17 11.24 -13.22 -4.91
C GLU A 17 10.47 -11.90 -4.90
N ASN A 18 9.52 -11.78 -3.96
CA ASN A 18 8.90 -10.50 -3.64
C ASN A 18 9.35 -10.07 -2.23
N PRO A 19 10.42 -9.26 -2.11
CA PRO A 19 10.99 -8.88 -0.82
C PRO A 19 10.07 -7.98 0.01
N PHE A 20 8.98 -7.48 -0.57
CA PHE A 20 8.06 -6.53 0.06
C PHE A 20 6.65 -7.10 0.28
N LEU A 21 6.48 -8.43 0.18
CA LEU A 21 5.18 -9.09 0.24
C LEU A 21 4.38 -8.72 1.51
N PHE A 22 5.04 -8.67 2.67
CA PHE A 22 4.42 -8.38 3.97
C PHE A 22 4.64 -6.93 4.43
N TRP A 23 4.99 -6.02 3.52
CA TRP A 23 5.38 -4.66 3.86
C TRP A 23 4.39 -3.63 3.34
N THR A 24 4.15 -2.59 4.13
CA THR A 24 3.44 -1.40 3.67
C THR A 24 4.32 -0.61 2.69
N LYS A 25 3.68 0.25 1.89
CA LYS A 25 4.40 1.19 1.03
C LYS A 25 5.26 2.16 1.84
N ALA A 26 4.85 2.54 3.06
CA ALA A 26 5.67 3.37 3.94
C ALA A 26 6.93 2.62 4.42
N GLN A 27 6.81 1.34 4.79
CA GLN A 27 7.96 0.50 5.15
C GLN A 27 8.93 0.34 3.97
N MET A 28 8.42 0.17 2.74
CA MET A 28 9.24 0.19 1.52
C MET A 28 10.00 1.54 1.38
N CYS A 29 9.31 2.67 1.55
CA CYS A 29 9.92 4.00 1.49
C CYS A 29 11.02 4.19 2.56
N GLN A 30 10.80 3.72 3.79
CA GLN A 30 11.81 3.77 4.85
C GLN A 30 13.08 3.00 4.48
N VAL A 31 12.96 1.84 3.81
CA VAL A 31 14.12 1.08 3.35
C VAL A 31 14.86 1.81 2.23
N LEU A 32 14.16 2.40 1.26
CA LEU A 32 14.82 3.24 0.26
C LEU A 32 15.55 4.43 0.90
N PHE A 33 14.94 5.07 1.89
CA PHE A 33 15.56 6.17 2.62
C PHE A 33 16.82 5.74 3.37
N LYS A 34 16.76 4.65 4.15
CA LYS A 34 17.92 4.09 4.88
C LYS A 34 19.08 3.71 3.96
N ASN A 35 18.78 3.29 2.73
CA ASN A 35 19.77 2.94 1.72
C ASN A 35 20.17 4.10 0.80
N GLN A 36 19.82 5.35 1.14
CA GLN A 36 20.14 6.55 0.34
C GLN A 36 19.62 6.50 -1.11
N ALA A 37 18.53 5.75 -1.33
CA ALA A 37 17.93 5.49 -2.63
C ALA A 37 16.52 6.10 -2.76
N ILE A 38 16.14 7.01 -1.86
CA ILE A 38 14.79 7.60 -1.84
C ILE A 38 14.43 8.38 -3.10
N ASP A 39 15.43 8.93 -3.80
CA ASP A 39 15.21 9.67 -5.05
C ASP A 39 14.56 8.79 -6.14
N LEU A 40 14.79 7.47 -6.11
CA LEU A 40 14.10 6.52 -6.99
C LEU A 40 12.58 6.57 -6.83
N ALA A 41 12.08 6.81 -5.60
CA ALA A 41 10.65 6.96 -5.39
C ALA A 41 10.10 8.14 -6.21
N PHE A 42 10.82 9.26 -6.34
CA PHE A 42 10.40 10.45 -7.08
C PHE A 42 10.55 10.35 -8.60
N LEU A 43 11.35 9.39 -9.08
CA LEU A 43 11.53 9.11 -10.51
C LEU A 43 10.50 8.11 -11.07
N THR A 44 9.72 7.47 -10.21
CA THR A 44 8.72 6.46 -10.60
C THR A 44 7.30 7.02 -10.64
N LYS A 45 6.44 6.38 -11.43
CA LYS A 45 5.01 6.72 -11.53
C LYS A 45 4.17 5.66 -10.82
N SER A 46 3.40 6.08 -9.82
CA SER A 46 2.38 5.25 -9.15
C SER A 46 0.98 5.55 -9.67
N CYS A 47 0.77 6.68 -10.35
CA CYS A 47 -0.55 7.17 -10.73
C CYS A 47 -1.33 6.24 -11.68
N ASP A 48 -2.59 5.95 -11.33
CA ASP A 48 -3.51 5.12 -12.13
C ASP A 48 -4.09 5.85 -13.36
N GLN A 49 -3.95 7.19 -13.40
CA GLN A 49 -4.49 7.98 -14.48
C GLN A 49 -3.54 7.96 -15.70
N PRO A 50 -4.08 7.83 -16.94
CA PRO A 50 -3.30 7.88 -18.17
C PRO A 50 -2.91 9.32 -18.54
N LEU A 51 -2.44 10.11 -17.56
CA LEU A 51 -1.94 11.46 -17.78
C LEU A 51 -0.69 11.41 -18.65
N ARG A 52 -0.82 11.94 -19.87
CA ARG A 52 0.29 12.22 -20.80
C ARG A 52 0.77 13.67 -20.63
N LYS A 53 0.87 14.14 -19.38
CA LYS A 53 1.27 15.50 -19.01
C LYS A 53 2.51 15.47 -18.12
N ASN A 54 3.15 16.62 -17.95
CA ASN A 54 4.16 16.86 -16.93
C ASN A 54 3.61 17.92 -15.94
N PRO A 55 3.38 17.57 -14.66
CA PRO A 55 3.64 16.28 -14.02
C PRO A 55 2.72 15.14 -14.50
N SER A 56 3.26 13.91 -14.46
CA SER A 56 2.59 12.69 -14.91
C SER A 56 1.77 11.99 -13.82
N GLN A 57 1.80 12.52 -12.59
CA GLN A 57 1.05 12.02 -11.44
C GLN A 57 -0.11 12.95 -11.09
N CYS A 58 -1.31 12.39 -10.95
CA CYS A 58 -2.53 13.20 -10.82
C CYS A 58 -2.67 13.84 -9.43
N GLY A 59 -2.25 13.15 -8.37
CA GLY A 59 -2.33 13.63 -6.98
C GLY A 59 -3.65 13.35 -6.27
N TYR A 60 -4.66 12.77 -6.94
CA TYR A 60 -5.99 12.48 -6.36
C TYR A 60 -6.47 11.03 -6.49
N CYS A 61 -5.96 10.22 -7.43
CA CYS A 61 -6.34 8.81 -7.54
C CYS A 61 -5.81 8.00 -6.34
N SER A 62 -6.41 6.85 -6.07
CA SER A 62 -6.05 5.97 -4.95
C SER A 62 -4.54 5.71 -4.85
N SER A 63 -3.87 5.35 -5.95
CA SER A 63 -2.41 5.12 -5.91
C SER A 63 -1.58 6.37 -5.58
N CYS A 64 -2.03 7.56 -5.99
CA CYS A 64 -1.39 8.83 -5.58
C CYS A 64 -1.63 9.16 -4.11
N LEU A 65 -2.83 8.87 -3.59
CA LEU A 65 -3.16 9.08 -2.18
C LEU A 65 -2.35 8.16 -1.27
N ILE A 66 -2.24 6.87 -1.63
CA ILE A 66 -1.40 5.90 -0.92
C ILE A 66 0.06 6.34 -0.97
N ARG A 67 0.56 6.81 -2.12
CA ARG A 67 1.92 7.36 -2.22
C ARG A 67 2.15 8.53 -1.25
N LYS A 68 1.26 9.53 -1.23
CA LYS A 68 1.34 10.67 -0.30
C LYS A 68 1.32 10.19 1.15
N GLN A 69 0.36 9.32 1.49
CA GLN A 69 0.25 8.72 2.82
C GLN A 69 1.54 8.01 3.22
N SER A 70 2.13 7.22 2.33
CA SER A 70 3.32 6.42 2.63
C SER A 70 4.56 7.26 2.86
N LEU A 71 4.76 8.32 2.06
CA LEU A 71 5.87 9.25 2.24
C LEU A 71 5.73 10.01 3.56
N VAL A 72 4.53 10.54 3.86
CA VAL A 72 4.28 11.24 5.13
C VAL A 72 4.42 10.28 6.33
N ALA A 73 3.94 9.04 6.21
CA ALA A 73 4.05 8.03 7.25
C ALA A 73 5.52 7.61 7.48
N ALA A 74 6.34 7.61 6.45
CA ALA A 74 7.77 7.37 6.53
C ALA A 74 8.58 8.60 6.99
N GLU A 75 7.92 9.73 7.26
CA GLU A 75 8.56 11.02 7.62
C GLU A 75 9.50 11.54 6.51
N ILE A 76 9.14 11.28 5.26
CA ILE A 76 9.90 11.69 4.07
C ILE A 76 9.16 12.84 3.39
N GLU A 77 9.89 13.91 3.10
CA GLU A 77 9.39 15.03 2.30
C GLU A 77 9.02 14.56 0.89
N ASP A 78 7.79 14.85 0.46
CA ASP A 78 7.32 14.47 -0.85
C ASP A 78 7.76 15.48 -1.92
N LYS A 79 8.81 15.13 -2.68
CA LYS A 79 9.31 15.94 -3.80
C LYS A 79 8.54 15.73 -5.11
N THR A 80 7.45 14.96 -5.07
CA THR A 80 6.65 14.66 -6.25
C THR A 80 5.87 15.88 -6.71
N LYS A 81 5.99 16.23 -7.99
CA LYS A 81 5.10 17.20 -8.62
C LYS A 81 3.78 16.51 -9.00
N TYR A 82 2.65 17.10 -8.62
CA TYR A 82 1.31 16.57 -8.91
C TYR A 82 0.50 17.52 -9.78
N TYR A 83 -0.34 16.97 -10.66
CA TYR A 83 -1.23 17.76 -11.53
C TYR A 83 -2.33 18.49 -10.74
N ILE A 84 -2.73 17.95 -9.59
CA ILE A 84 -3.74 18.55 -8.71
C ILE A 84 -3.38 19.96 -8.21
N SER A 85 -2.15 20.45 -8.45
CA SER A 85 -1.76 21.84 -8.17
C SER A 85 -2.62 22.90 -8.88
N HIS A 86 -3.52 22.49 -9.81
CA HIS A 86 -4.50 23.37 -10.47
C HIS A 86 -5.93 22.83 -10.31
N ALA A 87 -6.31 22.39 -9.11
CA ALA A 87 -7.53 21.62 -8.88
C ALA A 87 -8.82 22.38 -9.24
N SER A 88 -9.57 21.88 -10.23
CA SER A 88 -10.98 22.22 -10.44
C SER A 88 -11.85 21.63 -9.31
N SER A 89 -13.09 22.13 -9.20
CA SER A 89 -14.09 21.57 -8.27
C SER A 89 -14.32 20.06 -8.46
N SER A 90 -14.31 19.59 -9.71
CA SER A 90 -14.43 18.15 -10.03
C SER A 90 -13.25 17.33 -9.50
N ILE A 91 -12.02 17.84 -9.60
CA ILE A 91 -10.83 17.14 -9.09
C ILE A 91 -10.86 17.06 -7.56
N LYS A 92 -11.37 18.10 -6.88
CA LYS A 92 -11.58 18.07 -5.42
C LYS A 92 -12.60 17.00 -5.03
N GLN A 93 -13.69 16.89 -5.77
CA GLN A 93 -14.70 15.86 -5.53
C GLN A 93 -14.12 14.44 -5.69
N ASP A 94 -13.37 14.20 -6.77
CA ASP A 94 -12.70 12.91 -7.01
C ASP A 94 -11.71 12.58 -5.89
N TYR A 95 -10.91 13.56 -5.46
CA TYR A 95 -9.97 13.39 -4.34
C TYR A 95 -10.65 12.87 -3.08
N TYR A 96 -11.72 13.55 -2.63
CA TYR A 96 -12.44 13.13 -1.42
C TYR A 96 -13.16 11.80 -1.62
N LEU A 97 -13.67 11.52 -2.82
CA LEU A 97 -14.27 10.22 -3.14
C LEU A 97 -13.26 9.09 -2.94
N TYR A 98 -12.08 9.17 -3.56
CA TYR A 98 -11.05 8.14 -3.44
C TYR A 98 -10.51 8.05 -2.01
N LEU A 99 -10.30 9.19 -1.34
CA LEU A 99 -9.83 9.20 0.04
C LEU A 99 -10.85 8.55 0.99
N ASN A 100 -12.12 8.89 0.88
CA ASN A 100 -13.17 8.31 1.73
C ASN A 100 -13.29 6.80 1.50
N ASN A 101 -13.18 6.32 0.26
CA ASN A 101 -13.17 4.89 -0.04
C ASN A 101 -11.98 4.16 0.61
N ILE A 102 -10.80 4.78 0.64
CA ILE A 102 -9.63 4.22 1.33
C ILE A 102 -9.87 4.21 2.85
N LEU A 103 -10.39 5.30 3.41
CA LEU A 103 -10.62 5.42 4.84
C LEU A 103 -11.70 4.46 5.35
N GLU A 104 -12.74 4.18 4.56
CA GLU A 104 -13.71 3.13 4.90
C GLU A 104 -13.08 1.73 4.89
N GLN A 105 -12.16 1.43 3.96
CA GLN A 105 -11.39 0.17 4.01
C GLN A 105 -10.52 0.08 5.28
N VAL A 106 -9.82 1.17 5.62
CA VAL A 106 -9.00 1.23 6.85
C VAL A 106 -9.86 1.01 8.09
N LYS A 107 -11.05 1.61 8.14
CA LYS A 107 -12.02 1.43 9.23
C LYS A 107 -12.55 0.00 9.31
N THR A 108 -12.87 -0.62 8.18
CA THR A 108 -13.28 -2.03 8.14
C THR A 108 -12.16 -2.93 8.69
N LEU A 109 -10.92 -2.75 8.23
CA LEU A 109 -9.79 -3.52 8.74
C LEU A 109 -9.55 -3.28 10.24
N TYR A 110 -9.64 -2.03 10.69
CA TYR A 110 -9.54 -1.69 12.11
C TYR A 110 -10.58 -2.44 12.94
N ASN A 111 -11.85 -2.41 12.52
CA ASN A 111 -12.92 -3.09 13.25
C ASN A 111 -12.71 -4.60 13.34
N LEU A 112 -12.23 -5.23 12.25
CA LEU A 112 -11.94 -6.66 12.22
C LEU A 112 -10.75 -7.04 13.10
N LEU A 113 -9.71 -6.22 13.13
CA LEU A 113 -8.48 -6.50 13.89
C LEU A 113 -8.57 -6.09 15.36
N ASN A 114 -9.53 -5.24 15.73
CA ASN A 114 -9.68 -4.74 17.10
C ASN A 114 -10.76 -5.48 17.90
N ILE A 115 -11.21 -6.65 17.43
CA ILE A 115 -12.17 -7.48 18.17
C ILE A 115 -11.54 -8.20 19.38
N SER A 116 -10.22 -8.36 19.38
CA SER A 116 -9.45 -9.12 20.36
C SER A 116 -7.95 -8.82 20.18
N ASP A 117 -7.14 -9.07 21.19
CA ASP A 117 -5.67 -9.00 21.09
C ASP A 117 -5.04 -10.31 20.57
N GLU A 118 -5.82 -11.39 20.51
CA GLU A 118 -5.36 -12.71 20.09
C GLU A 118 -5.35 -12.85 18.55
N PHE A 119 -4.19 -13.18 17.97
CA PHE A 119 -4.01 -13.32 16.52
C PHE A 119 -4.99 -14.32 15.88
N GLU A 120 -5.26 -15.44 16.54
CA GLU A 120 -6.24 -16.44 16.08
C GLU A 120 -7.63 -15.83 15.87
N GLN A 121 -8.10 -15.06 16.86
CA GLN A 121 -9.43 -14.45 16.79
C GLN A 121 -9.47 -13.37 15.71
N GLN A 122 -8.40 -12.57 15.58
CA GLN A 122 -8.28 -11.57 14.53
C GLN A 122 -8.27 -12.22 13.13
N TRP A 123 -7.53 -13.31 12.94
CA TRP A 123 -7.55 -14.04 11.67
C TRP A 123 -8.93 -14.57 11.35
N ASN A 124 -9.59 -15.22 12.31
CA ASN A 124 -10.95 -15.72 12.13
C ASN A 124 -11.93 -14.60 11.75
N ALA A 125 -11.82 -13.41 12.35
CA ALA A 125 -12.63 -12.26 11.95
C ALA A 125 -12.34 -11.83 10.51
N MET A 126 -11.07 -11.74 10.14
CA MET A 126 -10.63 -11.39 8.79
C MET A 126 -11.13 -12.39 7.75
N THR A 127 -11.00 -13.69 7.99
CA THR A 127 -11.39 -14.74 7.04
C THR A 127 -12.90 -14.99 7.02
N ASN A 128 -13.63 -14.71 8.11
CA ASN A 128 -15.09 -14.69 8.06
C ASN A 128 -15.62 -13.59 7.12
N GLN A 129 -14.94 -12.43 7.09
CA GLN A 129 -15.31 -11.32 6.19
C GLN A 129 -14.73 -11.48 4.78
N TYR A 130 -13.52 -12.03 4.67
CA TYR A 130 -12.79 -12.23 3.42
C TYR A 130 -12.26 -13.67 3.34
N PRO A 131 -13.14 -14.65 3.04
CA PRO A 131 -12.79 -16.07 3.03
C PRO A 131 -11.58 -16.41 2.15
N GLN A 132 -11.38 -15.68 1.04
CA GLN A 132 -10.27 -15.89 0.11
C GLN A 132 -8.87 -15.71 0.74
N LEU A 133 -8.77 -15.00 1.87
CA LEU A 133 -7.50 -14.89 2.59
C LEU A 133 -7.02 -16.25 3.10
N ASP A 134 -7.94 -17.15 3.44
CA ASP A 134 -7.62 -18.48 3.96
C ASP A 134 -7.43 -19.48 2.80
N TYR A 135 -8.48 -19.71 2.01
CA TYR A 135 -8.48 -20.82 1.04
C TYR A 135 -7.77 -20.51 -0.29
N GLU A 136 -7.42 -19.24 -0.57
CA GLU A 136 -6.66 -18.89 -1.79
C GLU A 136 -5.28 -18.35 -1.43
N ILE A 137 -5.24 -17.26 -0.66
CA ILE A 137 -3.99 -16.52 -0.43
C ILE A 137 -3.06 -17.30 0.49
N LEU A 138 -3.54 -17.77 1.64
CA LEU A 138 -2.70 -18.48 2.60
C LEU A 138 -2.17 -19.79 2.02
N ASP A 139 -3.04 -20.56 1.36
CA ASP A 139 -2.66 -21.81 0.68
C ASP A 139 -1.61 -21.55 -0.42
N TYR A 140 -1.81 -20.52 -1.25
CA TYR A 140 -0.86 -20.15 -2.29
C TYR A 140 0.50 -19.73 -1.71
N LEU A 141 0.49 -18.92 -0.64
CA LEU A 141 1.72 -18.43 -0.01
C LEU A 141 2.48 -19.55 0.70
N GLU A 142 1.80 -20.47 1.36
CA GLU A 142 2.42 -21.66 1.99
C GLU A 142 3.11 -22.54 0.94
N LEU A 143 2.48 -22.72 -0.22
CA LEU A 143 3.08 -23.46 -1.34
C LEU A 143 4.24 -22.72 -2.02
N THR A 144 4.26 -21.39 -1.96
CA THR A 144 5.27 -20.57 -2.64
C THR A 144 6.49 -20.28 -1.76
N TYR A 145 6.29 -20.16 -0.45
CA TYR A 145 7.31 -19.77 0.53
C TYR A 145 7.54 -20.90 1.54
N HIS A 146 8.21 -21.96 1.10
CA HIS A 146 8.46 -23.17 1.90
C HIS A 146 9.21 -22.94 3.23
N ASP A 147 9.91 -21.82 3.36
CA ASP A 147 10.66 -21.47 4.57
C ASP A 147 9.79 -20.80 5.66
N LEU A 148 8.54 -20.47 5.35
CA LEU A 148 7.60 -19.84 6.29
C LEU A 148 6.50 -20.82 6.67
N SER A 149 6.19 -20.92 7.97
CA SER A 149 5.02 -21.67 8.40
C SER A 149 3.74 -20.93 8.06
N ARG A 150 2.62 -21.65 7.98
CA ARG A 150 1.28 -21.05 7.83
C ARG A 150 1.01 -19.95 8.85
N ASN A 151 1.41 -20.18 10.11
CA ASN A 151 1.23 -19.21 11.19
C ASN A 151 2.09 -17.96 10.97
N ASP A 152 3.34 -18.11 10.51
CA ASP A 152 4.21 -16.96 10.22
C ASP A 152 3.64 -16.09 9.09
N ILE A 153 3.11 -16.71 8.03
CA ILE A 153 2.48 -16.01 6.91
C ILE A 153 1.27 -15.22 7.41
N ARG A 154 0.40 -15.89 8.16
CA ARG A 154 -0.79 -15.30 8.76
C ARG A 154 -0.45 -14.09 9.63
N ASP A 155 0.47 -14.28 10.56
CA ASP A 155 0.86 -13.25 11.51
C ASP A 155 1.54 -12.08 10.79
N SER A 156 2.29 -12.35 9.72
CA SER A 156 2.88 -11.33 8.84
C SER A 156 1.82 -10.54 8.08
N LEU A 157 0.76 -11.18 7.57
CA LEU A 157 -0.38 -10.50 6.93
C LEU A 157 -1.16 -9.63 7.93
N LEU A 158 -1.42 -10.14 9.13
CA LEU A 158 -2.07 -9.37 10.19
C LEU A 158 -1.22 -8.15 10.59
N ASN A 159 0.09 -8.33 10.72
CA ASN A 159 1.01 -7.23 11.01
C ASN A 159 1.06 -6.20 9.86
N LEU A 160 1.04 -6.64 8.60
CA LEU A 160 0.93 -5.74 7.43
C LEU A 160 -0.31 -4.84 7.56
N TYR A 161 -1.48 -5.41 7.83
CA TYR A 161 -2.71 -4.64 7.97
C TYR A 161 -2.69 -3.72 9.20
N ARG A 162 -2.19 -4.19 10.35
CA ARG A 162 -2.05 -3.35 11.55
C ARG A 162 -1.13 -2.16 11.31
N ASN A 163 0.01 -2.38 10.65
CA ASN A 163 0.94 -1.31 10.28
C ASN A 163 0.26 -0.30 9.36
N TYR A 164 -0.43 -0.78 8.32
CA TYR A 164 -1.16 0.09 7.38
C TYR A 164 -2.22 0.95 8.08
N ILE A 165 -2.99 0.38 9.00
CA ILE A 165 -3.97 1.12 9.81
C ILE A 165 -3.27 2.16 10.70
N GLY A 166 -2.21 1.76 11.41
CA GLY A 166 -1.44 2.64 12.28
C GLY A 166 -0.85 3.83 11.54
N GLU A 167 -0.36 3.62 10.32
CA GLU A 167 0.14 4.69 9.46
C GLU A 167 -0.98 5.66 9.08
N TRP A 168 -2.15 5.19 8.62
CA TRP A 168 -3.29 6.06 8.30
C TRP A 168 -3.79 6.85 9.52
N ASN A 169 -3.87 6.21 10.68
CA ASN A 169 -4.26 6.88 11.92
C ASN A 169 -3.33 8.06 12.26
N ARG A 170 -2.02 7.92 11.99
CA ARG A 170 -1.02 8.97 12.22
C ARG A 170 -1.10 10.11 11.20
N VAL A 171 -1.40 9.83 9.93
CA VAL A 171 -1.18 10.81 8.85
C VAL A 171 -2.42 11.28 8.11
N LYS A 172 -3.62 10.74 8.41
CA LYS A 172 -4.86 11.08 7.68
C LYS A 172 -5.11 12.59 7.54
N SER A 173 -4.87 13.37 8.60
CA SER A 173 -5.11 14.82 8.60
C SER A 173 -4.14 15.55 7.68
N LYS A 174 -2.86 15.15 7.69
CA LYS A 174 -1.84 15.70 6.78
C LYS A 174 -2.15 15.39 5.33
N VAL A 175 -2.59 14.16 5.04
CA VAL A 175 -3.00 13.78 3.69
C VAL A 175 -4.23 14.59 3.28
N GLN A 176 -5.25 14.71 4.12
CA GLN A 176 -6.44 15.54 3.86
C GLN A 176 -6.08 16.99 3.53
N ALA A 177 -5.18 17.61 4.29
CA ALA A 177 -4.74 18.98 4.07
C ALA A 177 -4.03 19.20 2.73
N THR A 178 -3.41 18.17 2.12
CA THR A 178 -2.66 18.38 0.87
C THR A 178 -3.49 18.94 -0.26
N ILE A 179 -4.81 18.73 -0.35
CA ILE A 179 -5.62 19.36 -1.41
C ILE A 179 -5.96 20.84 -1.13
N GLU A 180 -5.88 21.24 0.13
CA GLU A 180 -6.17 22.60 0.58
C GLU A 180 -4.96 23.52 0.33
N ASP A 181 -3.75 23.01 0.55
CA ASP A 181 -2.47 23.73 0.34
C ASP A 181 -2.23 24.15 -1.12
N TYR A 182 -2.77 23.42 -2.10
CA TYR A 182 -2.62 23.75 -3.53
C TYR A 182 -3.44 24.97 -3.99
N ASN A 183 -4.17 25.66 -3.09
CA ASN A 183 -4.94 26.88 -3.42
C ASN A 183 -4.19 28.19 -3.13
N HIS A 184 -2.91 28.14 -2.72
CA HIS A 184 -2.18 29.32 -2.26
C HIS A 184 -1.11 29.88 -3.22
N ASP A 185 -0.93 29.29 -4.39
CA ASP A 185 0.06 29.72 -5.40
C ASP A 185 -0.59 30.31 -6.68
N GLU A 186 -1.62 31.16 -6.52
CA GLU A 186 -2.09 32.08 -7.57
C GLU A 186 -1.82 33.55 -7.20
#